data_AF-A0A1A3HXL9-F1
#
_entry.id   AF-A0A1A3HXL9-F1
#
_cell.length_a   1.000
_cell.length_b   1.000
_cell.length_c   1.000
_cell.angle_alpha   90.00
_cell.angle_beta   90.00
_cell.angle_gamma   90.00
#
_symmetry.space_group_name_H-M   'P 1'
#
loop_
_entity.id
_entity.type
_entity.pdbx_description
1 polymer ?
#
loop_
_entity_poly.entity_id
_entity_poly.type
_entity_poly.pdbx_seq_one_letter_code
_entity_poly.pdbx_strand_id
1 'polypeptide(L)' 'MADIERRLTKTYGHLSADLVSATVHETRLRYRDSRIRDYIPLLVERRARAELTETSKRAVRGQHGGAGAPAPDTTPAATA' A
#
# COMPACT_ATOMS: atom_id res chain seq x y z
N MET A 1 4.07 18.03 -4.43
CA MET A 1 3.79 16.60 -4.15
C MET A 1 3.13 16.42 -2.79
N ALA A 2 3.56 17.15 -1.75
CA ALA A 2 2.93 17.13 -0.42
C ALA A 2 1.39 17.32 -0.40
N ASP A 3 0.81 18.12 -1.31
CA ASP A 3 -0.65 18.26 -1.39
C ASP A 3 -1.37 16.99 -1.85
N ILE A 4 -0.79 16.32 -2.85
CA ILE A 4 -1.29 15.04 -3.38
C ILE A 4 -1.20 13.98 -2.29
N GLU A 5 -0.05 13.89 -1.60
CA GLU A 5 0.14 12.97 -0.48
C GLU A 5 -0.91 13.20 0.60
N ARG A 6 -1.08 14.44 1.08
CA ARG A 6 -2.07 14.78 2.10
C ARG A 6 -3.50 14.39 1.69
N ARG A 7 -3.88 14.64 0.44
CA ARG A 7 -5.19 14.25 -0.10
C ARG A 7 -5.35 12.73 -0.16
N LEU A 8 -4.34 12.01 -0.64
CA LEU A 8 -4.37 10.55 -0.71
C LEU A 8 -4.39 9.92 0.68
N THR A 9 -3.60 10.40 1.63
CA THR A 9 -3.62 9.92 3.02
C THR A 9 -5.00 10.11 3.64
N LYS A 10 -5.67 11.24 3.36
CA LYS A 10 -7.05 11.46 3.82
C LYS A 10 -8.05 10.51 3.14
N THR A 11 -7.92 10.28 1.83
CA THR A 11 -8.82 9.37 1.08
C THR A 11 -8.63 7.90 1.47
N TYR A 12 -7.40 7.48 1.69
CA TYR A 12 -7.02 6.11 2.05
C TYR A 12 -6.67 6.00 3.53
N GLY A 13 -7.44 6.64 4.42
CA GLY A 13 -7.14 6.70 5.86
C GLY A 13 -7.10 5.34 6.59
N HIS A 14 -7.47 4.26 5.91
CA HIS A 14 -7.32 2.87 6.39
C HIS A 14 -5.96 2.25 6.02
N LEU A 15 -5.14 2.93 5.21
CA LEU A 15 -3.78 2.56 4.85
C LEU A 15 -2.78 3.43 5.63
N SER A 16 -1.60 2.88 5.93
CA SER A 16 -0.53 3.63 6.58
C SER A 16 -0.06 4.80 5.72
N ALA A 17 0.20 5.95 6.35
CA ALA A 17 0.70 7.14 5.65
C ALA A 17 2.04 6.90 4.94
N ASP A 18 2.89 6.03 5.50
CA ASP A 18 4.15 5.60 4.89
C ASP A 18 3.93 4.89 3.55
N LEU A 19 2.94 3.99 3.48
CA LEU A 19 2.59 3.27 2.25
C LEU A 19 2.08 4.24 1.17
N VAL A 20 1.26 5.21 1.56
CA VAL A 20 0.78 6.26 0.65
C VAL A 20 1.95 7.08 0.11
N SER A 21 2.85 7.53 1.00
CA SER A 21 4.05 8.30 0.65
C SER A 21 4.97 7.52 -0.30
N ALA A 22 5.28 6.27 0.03
CA ALA A 22 6.09 5.38 -0.80
C ALA A 22 5.46 5.19 -2.20
N THR A 23 4.15 4.96 -2.27
CA THR A 23 3.44 4.79 -3.55
C THR A 23 3.50 6.04 -4.43
N VAL A 24 3.31 7.23 -3.84
CA VAL A 24 3.42 8.51 -4.55
C VAL A 24 4.86 8.75 -5.02
N HIS A 25 5.83 8.47 -4.17
CA HIS A 25 7.25 8.61 -4.48
C HIS A 25 7.68 7.70 -5.65
N GLU A 26 7.35 6.41 -5.58
CA GLU A 26 7.62 5.43 -6.64
C GLU A 26 6.97 5.83 -7.97
N THR A 27 5.71 6.26 -7.91
CA THR A 27 5.00 6.73 -9.10
C THR A 27 5.68 7.96 -9.70
N ARG A 28 6.13 8.91 -8.87
CA ARG A 28 6.86 10.09 -9.34
C ARG A 28 8.19 9.71 -10.01
N LEU A 29 8.93 8.76 -9.44
CA LEU A 29 10.18 8.28 -10.04
C LEU A 29 9.97 7.70 -11.44
N ARG A 30 8.86 6.99 -11.69
CA ARG A 30 8.51 6.48 -13.03
C ARG A 30 8.27 7.58 -14.06
N TYR A 31 7.88 8.77 -13.62
CA TYR A 31 7.70 9.94 -14.49
C TYR A 31 8.92 10.87 -14.53
N ARG A 32 10.04 10.53 -13.85
CA ARG A 32 11.28 11.33 -13.82
C ARG A 32 11.76 11.73 -15.21
N ASP A 33 11.73 10.78 -16.14
CA ASP A 33 12.27 10.92 -17.49
C ASP A 33 11.21 11.38 -18.52
N SER A 34 10.00 11.72 -18.07
CA SER A 34 8.95 12.24 -18.95
C SER A 34 9.21 13.69 -19.37
N ARG A 35 9.07 13.96 -20.67
CA ARG A 35 9.20 15.31 -21.24
C ARG A 35 8.06 16.25 -20.87
N ILE A 36 6.89 15.72 -20.52
CA ILE A 36 5.69 16.52 -20.25
C ILE A 36 5.54 16.76 -18.75
N ARG A 37 6.30 17.73 -18.22
CA ARG A 37 6.47 17.94 -16.77
C ARG A 37 5.23 18.54 -16.08
N ASP A 38 4.46 19.38 -16.78
CA ASP A 38 3.30 20.06 -16.21
C ASP A 38 2.16 19.11 -15.81
N TYR A 39 2.07 17.94 -16.47
CA TYR A 39 1.04 16.94 -16.19
C TYR A 39 1.54 15.82 -15.26
N ILE A 40 2.82 15.82 -14.86
CA ILE A 40 3.37 14.82 -13.93
C ILE A 40 2.54 14.76 -12.62
N PRO A 41 2.17 15.89 -11.96
CA PRO A 41 1.38 15.82 -10.73
C PRO A 41 0.06 15.07 -10.92
N LEU A 42 -0.62 15.30 -12.05
CA LEU A 42 -1.93 14.72 -12.36
C LEU A 42 -1.82 13.23 -12.70
N LEU A 43 -0.78 12.85 -13.44
CA LEU A 43 -0.47 11.46 -13.75
C LEU A 43 -0.04 10.67 -12.51
N VAL A 44 0.78 11.29 -11.65
CA VAL A 44 1.20 10.71 -10.38
C VAL A 44 0.00 10.44 -9.48
N GLU A 45 -0.88 11.42 -9.31
CA GLU A 45 -2.08 11.23 -8.51
C GLU A 45 -2.96 10.11 -9.07
N ARG A 46 -3.23 10.13 -10.38
CA ARG A 46 -4.08 9.12 -11.03
C ARG A 46 -3.53 7.71 -10.83
N ARG A 47 -2.23 7.54 -11.00
CA ARG A 47 -1.59 6.22 -10.85
C ARG A 47 -1.46 5.80 -9.39
N ALA A 48 -1.10 6.71 -8.49
CA ALA A 48 -1.09 6.42 -7.06
C ALA A 48 -2.46 5.99 -6.56
N ARG A 49 -3.56 6.63 -7.01
CA ARG A 49 -4.93 6.19 -6.70
C ARG A 49 -5.22 4.77 -7.19
N ALA A 50 -4.82 4.43 -8.41
CA ALA A 50 -5.02 3.09 -8.95
C ALA A 50 -4.29 2.04 -8.10
N GLU A 51 -3.02 2.28 -7.78
CA GLU A 51 -2.22 1.36 -6.97
C GLU A 51 -2.74 1.23 -5.53
N LEU A 52 -3.09 2.35 -4.87
CA LEU A 52 -3.66 2.33 -3.52
C LEU A 52 -5.03 1.65 -3.45
N THR A 53 -5.85 1.77 -4.50
CA THR A 53 -7.14 1.08 -4.58
C THR A 53 -6.97 -0.44 -4.71
N GLU A 54 -5.97 -0.89 -5.47
CA GLU A 54 -5.67 -2.33 -5.53
C GLU A 54 -5.08 -2.84 -4.22
N THR A 55 -4.23 -2.04 -3.57
CA THR A 55 -3.68 -2.36 -2.25
C THR A 55 -4.78 -2.41 -1.18
N SER A 56 -5.73 -1.47 -1.17
CA SER A 56 -6.85 -1.50 -0.23
C SER A 56 -7.75 -2.71 -0.47
N LYS A 57 -8.05 -3.06 -1.72
CA LYS A 57 -8.79 -4.29 -2.04
C LYS A 57 -8.06 -5.54 -1.54
N ARG A 58 -6.73 -5.58 -1.68
CA ARG A 58 -5.90 -6.68 -1.16
C ARG A 58 -5.90 -6.73 0.37
N ALA A 59 -5.79 -5.58 1.02
CA ALA A 59 -5.87 -5.47 2.48
C ALA A 59 -7.24 -5.95 2.98
N VAL A 60 -8.34 -5.48 2.36
CA VAL A 60 -9.71 -5.91 2.71
C VAL A 60 -9.93 -7.40 2.46
N ARG A 61 -9.44 -7.96 1.33
CA ARG A 61 -9.51 -9.41 1.07
C ARG A 61 -8.64 -10.23 2.02
N GLY A 62 -7.46 -9.74 2.39
CA GLY A 62 -6.58 -10.37 3.38
C GLY A 62 -7.21 -10.45 4.78
N GLN A 63 -8.11 -9.52 5.11
CA GLN A 63 -8.86 -9.52 6.37
C GLN A 63 -10.01 -10.56 6.41
N HIS A 64 -10.43 -11.11 5.25
CA HIS A 64 -11.38 -12.23 5.18
C HIS A 64 -10.70 -13.61 5.03
N GLY A 65 -9.36 -13.66 5.02
CA GLY A 65 -8.57 -14.89 4.89
C GLY A 65 -7.93 -15.38 6.19
N GLY A 66 -8.53 -15.08 7.35
CA GLY A 66 -8.14 -15.66 8.64
C GLY A 66 -8.50 -17.13 8.74
N ALA A 67 -7.89 -17.98 7.90
CA ALA A 67 -7.81 -19.40 8.13
C ALA A 67 -6.84 -19.61 9.30
N GLY A 68 -7.39 -20.16 10.40
CA GLY A 68 -6.68 -20.38 11.65
C GLY A 68 -5.34 -21.08 11.45
N ALA A 69 -4.32 -20.56 12.12
CA ALA A 69 -3.18 -21.37 12.48
C ALA A 69 -3.69 -22.45 13.46
N PRO A 70 -3.57 -23.75 13.16
CA PRO A 70 -3.67 -24.76 14.20
C PRO A 70 -2.53 -24.50 15.19
N ALA A 71 -2.88 -24.48 16.47
CA ALA A 71 -1.91 -24.46 17.56
C ALA A 71 -0.85 -25.56 17.31
N PRO A 72 0.44 -25.30 17.53
CA PRO A 72 1.39 -26.40 17.62
C PRO A 72 1.01 -27.22 18.86
N ASP A 73 0.45 -28.40 18.60
CA ASP A 73 0.25 -29.46 19.57
C ASP A 73 1.54 -29.65 20.37
N THR A 74 1.39 -29.45 21.68
CA THR A 74 2.33 -29.85 22.72
C THR A 74 2.74 -31.30 22.52
N THR A 75 3.99 -31.55 22.13
CA THR A 75 4.63 -32.85 22.33
C THR A 75 5.72 -32.68 23.39
N PRO A 76 5.59 -33.26 24.60
CA PRO A 76 6.67 -33.34 25.56
C PRO A 76 7.51 -34.58 25.23
N ALA A 77 8.80 -34.39 24.95
CA ALA A 77 9.74 -35.49 24.83
C ALA A 77 11.11 -35.06 25.38
N ALA A 78 11.28 -35.22 26.69
CA ALA A 78 12.60 -35.34 27.31
C ALA A 78 12.47 -36.08 28.65
N THR A 79 12.66 -37.40 28.64
CA THR A 79 13.09 -38.19 29.79
C THR A 79 13.76 -39.48 29.28
N ALA A 80 14.92 -39.77 29.89
CA ALA A 80 15.78 -40.93 29.81
C ALA A 80 16.78 -40.98 28.64
#